data_AF-A0A378KQJ8-F1
#
_entry.id   AF-A0A378KQJ8-F1
#
_cell.length_a   1.000
_cell.length_b   1.000
_cell.length_c   1.000
_cell.angle_alpha   90.00
_cell.angle_beta   90.00
_cell.angle_gamma   90.00
#
_symmetry.space_group_name_H-M   'P 1'
#
loop_
_entity.id
_entity.type
_entity.pdbx_description
1 polymer ?
#
loop_
_entity_poly.entity_id
_entity_poly.type
_entity_poly.pdbx_seq_one_letter_code
_entity_poly.pdbx_strand_id
1 'polypeptide(L)'
;MSGGLLILLIYHGFAYSASLISEPVQACVIARDVDLTDAIRAKFAECLGWQADQSSPLCLGSYKPTTVTPLASVDEVRILADRVSFYRDKRSTLSGNVEVQQDQRVVNAQTAYVYRDAKTNEVTKIEFLGDVRYLEPDRLMIARKAVINPQDKSGITEDVLYRFNTNRNNAALPAWGRASLIRRFANKDYFLRKATYTTCAPQDKAWDIQAETLTLDDAKAKGVARNAVLRIHDWPVFYSPYLSFPTSKERKSGFLMPLAGYSNVGGFDLGLPYYWNIAPNYDMTIEPHLYSERGVMMGGNFVI
;
A
#
# COMPACT_ATOMS: atom_id res chain seq x y z
N MET A 1 -9.19 -49.72 -70.79
CA MET A 1 -9.17 -48.25 -70.96
C MET A 1 -10.48 -47.69 -70.44
N SER A 2 -10.46 -47.08 -69.27
CA SER A 2 -11.23 -45.88 -68.91
C SER A 2 -10.74 -45.43 -67.53
N GLY A 3 -9.91 -44.39 -67.52
CA GLY A 3 -9.31 -43.83 -66.31
C GLY A 3 -10.33 -43.00 -65.53
N GLY A 4 -10.43 -43.27 -64.23
CA GLY A 4 -11.18 -42.43 -63.29
C GLY A 4 -10.35 -41.21 -62.89
N LEU A 5 -10.87 -40.02 -63.22
CA LEU A 5 -10.28 -38.73 -62.87
C LEU A 5 -10.58 -38.43 -61.39
N LEU A 6 -9.55 -38.41 -60.54
CA LEU A 6 -9.68 -38.03 -59.13
C LEU A 6 -9.59 -36.49 -59.04
N ILE A 7 -10.71 -35.83 -58.77
CA ILE A 7 -10.75 -34.37 -58.58
C ILE A 7 -10.42 -34.07 -57.10
N LEU A 8 -9.22 -33.55 -56.84
CA LEU A 8 -8.86 -32.98 -55.53
C LEU A 8 -9.44 -31.56 -55.43
N LEU A 9 -10.43 -31.37 -54.56
CA LEU A 9 -10.91 -30.06 -54.15
C LEU A 9 -10.03 -29.53 -53.00
N ILE A 10 -9.16 -28.57 -53.30
CA ILE A 10 -8.35 -27.88 -52.29
C ILE A 10 -9.17 -26.72 -51.73
N TYR A 11 -9.76 -26.91 -50.55
CA TYR A 11 -10.37 -25.83 -49.78
C TYR A 11 -9.27 -24.90 -49.24
N HIS A 12 -9.14 -23.72 -49.83
CA HIS A 12 -8.34 -22.64 -49.25
C HIS A 12 -9.18 -21.93 -48.18
N GLY A 13 -9.04 -22.39 -46.93
CA GLY A 13 -9.53 -21.63 -45.78
C GLY A 13 -8.63 -20.42 -45.57
N PHE A 14 -9.15 -19.21 -45.82
CA PHE A 14 -8.49 -17.98 -45.39
C PHE A 14 -8.46 -17.96 -43.85
N ALA A 15 -7.34 -18.33 -43.27
CA ALA A 15 -7.08 -18.13 -41.85
C ALA A 15 -6.87 -16.63 -41.64
N TYR A 16 -7.92 -15.92 -41.21
CA TYR A 16 -7.75 -14.60 -40.64
C TYR A 16 -7.05 -14.78 -39.29
N SER A 17 -5.75 -14.45 -39.24
CA SER A 17 -5.13 -14.12 -37.96
C SER A 17 -5.84 -12.87 -37.46
N ALA A 18 -6.70 -13.01 -36.46
CA ALA A 18 -7.05 -11.86 -35.63
C ALA A 18 -5.73 -11.24 -35.17
N SER A 19 -5.58 -9.93 -35.35
CA SER A 19 -4.52 -9.20 -34.66
C SER A 19 -4.66 -9.52 -33.18
N LEU A 20 -3.65 -10.15 -32.59
CA LEU A 20 -3.49 -10.19 -31.15
C LEU A 20 -3.49 -8.73 -30.70
N ILE A 21 -4.64 -8.24 -30.23
CA ILE A 21 -4.70 -7.05 -29.42
C ILE A 21 -4.01 -7.49 -28.14
N SER A 22 -2.69 -7.28 -28.08
CA SER A 22 -2.01 -7.26 -26.81
C SER A 22 -2.58 -6.04 -26.09
N GLU A 23 -3.65 -6.25 -25.30
CA GLU A 23 -3.92 -5.33 -24.21
C GLU A 23 -2.58 -5.20 -23.47
N PRO A 24 -2.00 -4.00 -23.38
CA PRO A 24 -0.75 -3.84 -22.67
C PRO A 24 -1.02 -4.37 -21.27
N VAL A 25 -0.29 -5.42 -20.86
CA VAL A 25 -0.31 -5.94 -19.49
C VAL A 25 -0.11 -4.74 -18.60
N GLN A 26 -1.21 -4.23 -18.06
CA GLN A 26 -1.27 -2.84 -17.64
C GLN A 26 -0.75 -2.83 -16.22
N ALA A 27 0.58 -2.82 -16.10
CA ALA A 27 1.26 -3.00 -14.84
C ALA A 27 0.77 -1.90 -13.89
N CYS A 28 0.00 -2.32 -12.88
CA CYS A 28 -0.42 -1.49 -11.75
C CYS A 28 0.77 -0.96 -10.92
N VAL A 29 1.99 -1.31 -11.33
CA VAL A 29 3.24 -0.97 -10.69
C VAL A 29 4.03 -0.04 -11.59
N ILE A 30 4.12 1.20 -11.15
CA ILE A 30 4.94 2.24 -11.76
C ILE A 30 6.00 2.63 -10.73
N ALA A 31 7.21 2.92 -11.18
CA ALA A 31 8.29 3.40 -10.31
C ALA A 31 7.86 4.67 -9.55
N ARG A 32 8.26 4.77 -8.28
CA ARG A 32 7.74 5.80 -7.35
C ARG A 32 8.03 7.23 -7.80
N ASP A 33 9.11 7.46 -8.52
CA ASP A 33 9.60 8.73 -9.03
C ASP A 33 8.87 9.24 -10.29
N VAL A 34 7.96 8.45 -10.87
CA VAL A 34 7.13 8.89 -11.99
C VAL A 34 6.00 9.79 -11.50
N ASP A 35 5.90 10.97 -12.13
CA ASP A 35 4.82 11.93 -11.91
C ASP A 35 3.45 11.36 -12.25
N LEU A 36 2.46 11.71 -11.43
CA LEU A 36 1.11 11.17 -11.51
C LEU A 36 0.21 12.00 -12.41
N THR A 37 0.15 11.64 -13.69
CA THR A 37 -0.90 12.13 -14.59
C THR A 37 -2.28 11.61 -14.18
N ASP A 38 -3.33 12.26 -14.65
CA ASP A 38 -4.71 11.84 -14.34
C ASP A 38 -5.01 10.44 -14.91
N ALA A 39 -4.44 10.09 -16.06
CA ALA A 39 -4.53 8.74 -16.63
C ALA A 39 -3.90 7.67 -15.72
N ILE A 40 -2.72 7.96 -15.14
CA ILE A 40 -2.06 7.05 -14.20
C ILE A 40 -2.90 6.89 -12.93
N ARG A 41 -3.44 7.99 -12.41
CA ARG A 41 -4.31 7.99 -11.21
C ARG A 41 -5.60 7.20 -11.44
N ALA A 42 -6.22 7.36 -12.61
CA ALA A 42 -7.37 6.57 -13.01
C ALA A 42 -7.03 5.07 -13.04
N LYS A 43 -5.86 4.71 -13.57
CA LYS A 43 -5.39 3.32 -13.57
C LYS A 43 -5.17 2.79 -12.16
N PHE A 44 -4.61 3.57 -11.24
CA PHE A 44 -4.47 3.16 -9.84
C PHE A 44 -5.80 2.94 -9.15
N ALA A 45 -6.82 3.79 -9.41
CA ALA A 45 -8.16 3.58 -8.91
C ALA A 45 -8.73 2.21 -9.35
N GLU A 46 -8.55 1.84 -10.61
CA GLU A 46 -8.94 0.53 -11.14
C GLU A 46 -8.16 -0.62 -10.48
N CYS A 47 -6.83 -0.52 -10.44
CA CYS A 47 -5.94 -1.54 -9.87
C CYS A 47 -6.23 -1.83 -8.38
N LEU A 48 -6.54 -0.78 -7.63
CA LEU A 48 -6.89 -0.85 -6.22
C LEU A 48 -8.37 -1.25 -6.01
N GLY A 49 -9.22 -1.19 -7.04
CA GLY A 49 -10.63 -1.50 -6.93
C GLY A 49 -11.43 -0.43 -6.20
N TRP A 50 -11.15 0.85 -6.47
CA TRP A 50 -11.91 1.97 -5.93
C TRP A 50 -13.35 1.97 -6.45
N GLN A 51 -14.30 2.21 -5.55
CA GLN A 51 -15.73 2.34 -5.83
C GLN A 51 -16.16 3.72 -5.36
N ALA A 52 -16.52 4.58 -6.32
CA ALA A 52 -17.03 5.91 -6.01
C ALA A 52 -18.42 5.80 -5.36
N ASP A 53 -18.60 6.54 -4.28
CA ASP A 53 -19.86 6.68 -3.55
C ASP A 53 -20.03 8.13 -3.10
N GLN A 54 -20.90 8.85 -3.80
CA GLN A 54 -21.16 10.26 -3.51
C GLN A 54 -21.89 10.50 -2.19
N SER A 55 -22.44 9.45 -1.57
CA SER A 55 -23.06 9.53 -0.25
C SER A 55 -22.03 9.48 0.90
N SER A 56 -20.77 9.13 0.61
CA SER A 56 -19.70 9.09 1.61
C SER A 56 -19.23 10.52 1.94
N PRO A 57 -19.26 10.94 3.23
CA PRO A 57 -18.96 12.32 3.61
C PRO A 57 -17.48 12.70 3.47
N LEU A 58 -16.57 11.72 3.35
CA LEU A 58 -15.13 11.96 3.23
C LEU A 58 -14.58 11.23 2.00
N CYS A 59 -14.06 12.01 1.06
CA CYS A 59 -13.42 11.57 -0.18
C CYS A 59 -14.23 10.59 -1.06
N LEU A 60 -15.57 10.59 -0.94
CA LEU A 60 -16.54 10.09 -1.92
C LEU A 60 -16.34 8.64 -2.41
N GLY A 61 -15.97 7.71 -1.54
CA GLY A 61 -15.93 6.29 -1.91
C GLY A 61 -15.26 5.34 -0.94
N SER A 62 -15.09 4.10 -1.39
CA SER A 62 -14.44 3.02 -0.66
C SER A 62 -13.71 2.06 -1.60
N TYR A 63 -12.89 1.17 -1.08
CA TYR A 63 -12.31 0.08 -1.87
C TYR A 63 -13.19 -1.16 -1.78
N LYS A 64 -13.32 -1.88 -2.90
CA LYS A 64 -14.00 -3.17 -2.93
C LYS A 64 -13.42 -4.09 -1.84
N PRO A 65 -14.28 -4.65 -0.96
CA PRO A 65 -13.83 -5.57 0.07
C PRO A 65 -13.02 -6.71 -0.52
N THR A 66 -11.94 -7.08 0.17
CA THR A 66 -11.05 -8.17 -0.27
C THR A 66 -11.23 -9.34 0.67
N THR A 67 -11.93 -10.36 0.20
CA THR A 67 -12.18 -11.59 0.96
C THR A 67 -11.23 -12.67 0.50
N VAL A 68 -10.52 -13.29 1.44
CA VAL A 68 -9.70 -14.48 1.21
C VAL A 68 -10.32 -15.63 2.00
N THR A 69 -10.69 -16.70 1.32
CA THR A 69 -11.17 -17.92 1.97
C THR A 69 -10.00 -18.59 2.69
N PRO A 70 -10.05 -18.80 4.01
CA PRO A 70 -8.96 -19.42 4.74
C PRO A 70 -8.75 -20.88 4.31
N LEU A 71 -7.52 -21.37 4.49
CA LEU A 71 -7.19 -22.79 4.36
C LEU A 71 -7.70 -23.59 5.57
N ALA A 72 -7.74 -24.92 5.46
CA ALA A 72 -8.29 -25.78 6.52
C ALA A 72 -7.45 -25.73 7.81
N SER A 73 -6.14 -25.52 7.67
CA SER A 73 -5.21 -25.32 8.79
C SER A 73 -4.43 -24.02 8.60
N VAL A 74 -4.13 -23.34 9.71
CA VAL A 74 -3.36 -22.08 9.75
C VAL A 74 -1.91 -22.29 9.28
N ASP A 75 -1.38 -23.50 9.46
CA ASP A 75 -0.03 -23.87 9.03
C ASP A 75 0.03 -24.45 7.62
N GLU A 76 -1.13 -24.69 6.99
CA GLU A 76 -1.20 -25.17 5.62
C GLU A 76 -0.70 -24.09 4.65
N VAL A 77 0.10 -24.52 3.68
CA VAL A 77 0.54 -23.66 2.57
C VAL A 77 0.10 -24.31 1.26
N ARG A 78 -0.78 -23.63 0.53
CA ARG A 78 -1.21 -24.03 -0.82
C ARG A 78 -0.37 -23.30 -1.86
N ILE A 79 0.14 -24.03 -2.85
CA ILE A 79 0.93 -23.48 -3.95
C ILE A 79 0.36 -23.98 -5.27
N LEU A 80 0.02 -23.05 -6.16
CA LEU A 80 -0.48 -23.32 -7.52
C LEU A 80 0.39 -22.56 -8.54
N ALA A 81 0.60 -23.16 -9.71
CA ALA A 81 1.25 -22.53 -10.87
C ALA A 81 1.02 -23.40 -12.12
N ASP A 82 1.13 -22.80 -13.30
CA ASP A 82 0.99 -23.53 -14.57
C ASP A 82 2.15 -24.52 -14.80
N ARG A 83 3.37 -24.12 -14.40
CA ARG A 83 4.57 -24.95 -14.49
C ARG A 83 5.39 -24.86 -13.22
N VAL A 84 5.90 -26.01 -12.80
CA VAL A 84 6.74 -26.12 -11.62
C VAL A 84 7.97 -26.97 -11.89
N SER A 85 9.13 -26.48 -11.46
CA SER A 85 10.40 -27.20 -11.45
C SER A 85 10.95 -27.21 -10.03
N PHE A 86 10.88 -28.37 -9.38
CA PHE A 86 11.33 -28.56 -8.00
C PHE A 86 12.75 -29.10 -7.95
N TYR A 87 13.57 -28.48 -7.11
CA TYR A 87 14.95 -28.90 -6.83
C TYR A 87 15.19 -28.82 -5.32
N ARG A 88 15.91 -29.79 -4.76
CA ARG A 88 16.31 -29.83 -3.34
C ARG A 88 17.60 -29.08 -3.08
N ASP A 89 18.54 -29.22 -4.00
CA ASP A 89 19.91 -28.69 -3.97
C ASP A 89 20.07 -27.37 -4.73
N LYS A 90 19.03 -26.96 -5.47
CA LYS A 90 19.00 -25.75 -6.29
C LYS A 90 17.70 -24.98 -6.06
N ARG A 91 17.65 -23.77 -6.61
CA ARG A 91 16.45 -22.92 -6.59
C ARG A 91 15.32 -23.59 -7.39
N SER A 92 14.19 -23.84 -6.72
CA SER A 92 12.96 -24.26 -7.39
C SER A 92 12.29 -23.08 -8.09
N THR A 93 11.62 -23.34 -9.21
CA THR A 93 10.98 -22.32 -10.05
C THR A 93 9.52 -22.66 -10.29
N LEU A 94 8.65 -21.67 -10.10
CA LEU A 94 7.22 -21.71 -10.42
C LEU A 94 6.95 -20.60 -11.44
N SER A 95 6.21 -20.89 -12.50
CA SER A 95 5.92 -19.91 -13.56
C SER A 95 4.52 -20.07 -14.12
N GLY A 96 3.90 -18.94 -14.45
CA GLY A 96 2.53 -18.85 -14.95
C GLY A 96 1.52 -18.95 -13.82
N ASN A 97 0.70 -17.91 -13.65
CA ASN A 97 -0.39 -17.84 -12.68
C ASN A 97 -0.01 -18.37 -11.29
N VAL A 98 1.15 -17.96 -10.77
CA VAL A 98 1.64 -18.44 -9.48
C VAL A 98 0.72 -17.89 -8.38
N GLU A 99 0.26 -18.78 -7.51
CA GLU A 99 -0.47 -18.44 -6.30
C GLU A 99 0.16 -19.18 -5.12
N VAL A 100 0.52 -18.44 -4.07
CA VAL A 100 0.94 -19.00 -2.79
C VAL A 100 -0.01 -18.47 -1.73
N GLN A 101 -0.73 -19.39 -1.07
CA GLN A 101 -1.65 -19.06 0.01
C GLN A 101 -1.20 -19.69 1.33
N GLN A 102 -1.25 -18.91 2.40
CA GLN A 102 -1.15 -19.40 3.78
C GLN A 102 -2.23 -18.71 4.61
N ASP A 103 -3.12 -19.49 5.22
CA ASP A 103 -4.28 -18.96 5.96
C ASP A 103 -5.08 -17.95 5.11
N GLN A 104 -5.24 -16.69 5.55
CA GLN A 104 -5.92 -15.62 4.82
C GLN A 104 -4.98 -14.72 4.01
N ARG A 105 -3.73 -15.15 3.77
CA ARG A 105 -2.74 -14.42 2.97
C ARG A 105 -2.55 -15.09 1.62
N VAL A 106 -2.68 -14.33 0.54
CA VAL A 106 -2.44 -14.83 -0.82
C VAL A 106 -1.39 -13.95 -1.49
N VAL A 107 -0.43 -14.58 -2.16
CA VAL A 107 0.54 -13.91 -3.01
C VAL A 107 0.41 -14.46 -4.42
N ASN A 108 -0.01 -13.61 -5.36
CA ASN A 108 0.00 -13.93 -6.78
C ASN A 108 1.21 -13.32 -7.48
N ALA A 109 1.74 -13.99 -8.50
CA ALA A 109 2.82 -13.49 -9.35
C ALA A 109 2.89 -14.26 -10.69
N GLN A 110 3.65 -13.74 -11.64
CA GLN A 110 3.98 -14.48 -12.87
C GLN A 110 5.07 -15.53 -12.67
N THR A 111 6.00 -15.29 -11.74
CA THR A 111 7.08 -16.22 -11.42
C THR A 111 7.39 -16.17 -9.94
N ALA A 112 7.66 -17.34 -9.35
CA ALA A 112 8.23 -17.44 -8.02
C ALA A 112 9.46 -18.34 -8.00
N TYR A 113 10.48 -17.92 -7.26
CA TYR A 113 11.67 -18.70 -6.98
C TYR A 113 11.71 -19.09 -5.51
N VAL A 114 11.87 -20.38 -5.24
CA VAL A 114 11.89 -20.92 -3.88
C VAL A 114 13.29 -21.43 -3.58
N TYR A 115 13.87 -20.93 -2.49
CA TYR A 115 15.17 -21.30 -1.97
C TYR A 115 15.00 -22.11 -0.69
N ARG A 116 15.76 -23.19 -0.57
CA ARG A 116 15.74 -24.09 0.58
C ARG A 116 17.13 -24.25 1.17
N ASP A 117 17.19 -24.52 2.46
CA ASP A 117 18.41 -25.01 3.09
C ASP A 117 18.66 -26.46 2.66
N ALA A 118 19.89 -26.77 2.22
CA ALA A 118 20.20 -28.10 1.69
C ALA A 118 20.23 -29.20 2.78
N LYS A 119 20.40 -28.84 4.05
CA LYS A 119 20.46 -29.78 5.18
C LYS A 119 19.09 -30.00 5.80
N THR A 120 18.36 -28.91 6.08
CA THR A 120 17.05 -28.98 6.75
C THR A 120 15.89 -29.13 5.78
N ASN A 121 16.10 -28.84 4.48
CA ASN A 121 15.08 -28.80 3.43
C ASN A 121 13.97 -27.74 3.68
N GLU A 122 14.17 -26.86 4.65
CA GLU A 122 13.27 -25.76 4.98
C GLU A 122 13.35 -24.64 3.95
N VAL A 123 12.22 -23.99 3.67
CA VAL A 123 12.19 -22.83 2.77
C VAL A 123 12.76 -21.62 3.51
N THR A 124 13.85 -21.08 2.99
CA THR A 124 14.55 -19.93 3.58
C THR A 124 14.11 -18.61 2.96
N LYS A 125 13.77 -18.62 1.66
CA LYS A 125 13.40 -17.42 0.90
C LYS A 125 12.50 -17.77 -0.28
N ILE A 126 11.49 -16.94 -0.52
CA ILE A 126 10.65 -16.98 -1.73
C ILE A 126 10.73 -15.61 -2.39
N GLU A 127 11.07 -15.58 -3.68
CA GLU A 127 11.12 -14.36 -4.49
C GLU A 127 10.02 -14.41 -5.56
N PHE A 128 9.13 -13.42 -5.54
CA PHE A 128 8.01 -13.25 -6.46
C PHE A 128 8.31 -12.13 -7.46
N LEU A 129 8.01 -12.36 -8.73
CA LEU A 129 8.30 -11.46 -9.84
C LEU A 129 7.12 -11.41 -10.82
N GLY A 130 6.88 -10.21 -11.36
CA GLY A 130 5.87 -9.94 -12.39
C GLY A 130 4.45 -9.89 -11.81
N ASP A 131 3.87 -8.69 -11.77
CA ASP A 131 2.55 -8.38 -11.19
C ASP A 131 2.33 -9.05 -9.82
N VAL A 132 3.21 -8.74 -8.86
CA VAL A 132 3.11 -9.34 -7.53
C VAL A 132 1.93 -8.71 -6.80
N ARG A 133 0.92 -9.52 -6.43
CA ARG A 133 -0.25 -9.08 -5.67
C ARG A 133 -0.27 -9.80 -4.33
N TYR A 134 -0.09 -9.06 -3.25
CA TYR A 134 -0.25 -9.55 -1.89
C TYR A 134 -1.61 -9.14 -1.36
N LEU A 135 -2.40 -10.12 -0.95
CA LEU A 135 -3.78 -9.98 -0.50
C LEU A 135 -3.91 -10.46 0.95
N GLU A 136 -4.55 -9.64 1.76
CA GLU A 136 -5.05 -9.95 3.10
C GLU A 136 -6.48 -9.39 3.21
N PRO A 137 -7.28 -9.79 4.20
CA PRO A 137 -8.56 -9.15 4.47
C PRO A 137 -8.41 -7.61 4.51
N ASP A 138 -9.13 -6.93 3.62
CA ASP A 138 -9.13 -5.47 3.43
C ASP A 138 -7.75 -4.81 3.23
N ARG A 139 -6.76 -5.58 2.76
CA ARG A 139 -5.42 -5.09 2.44
C ARG A 139 -4.96 -5.64 1.10
N LEU A 140 -4.39 -4.76 0.30
CA LEU A 140 -3.82 -5.12 -1.00
C LEU A 140 -2.50 -4.37 -1.17
N MET A 141 -1.46 -5.10 -1.56
CA MET A 141 -0.23 -4.52 -2.11
C MET A 141 -0.01 -5.09 -3.50
N ILE A 142 0.26 -4.20 -4.46
CA ILE A 142 0.69 -4.55 -5.80
C ILE A 142 2.11 -4.06 -5.99
N ALA A 143 3.01 -4.92 -6.46
CA ALA A 143 4.43 -4.63 -6.48
C ALA A 143 5.17 -5.27 -7.66
N ARG A 144 6.35 -4.72 -7.98
CA ARG A 144 7.20 -5.24 -9.08
C ARG A 144 7.87 -6.54 -8.66
N LYS A 145 8.29 -6.59 -7.40
CA LYS A 145 9.02 -7.69 -6.79
C LYS A 145 8.71 -7.76 -5.30
N ALA A 146 8.58 -8.98 -4.79
CA ALA A 146 8.54 -9.25 -3.35
C ALA A 146 9.49 -10.39 -2.99
N VAL A 147 10.14 -10.27 -1.85
CA VAL A 147 10.94 -11.32 -1.23
C VAL A 147 10.38 -11.56 0.16
N ILE A 148 10.06 -12.81 0.46
CA ILE A 148 9.51 -13.24 1.74
C ILE A 148 10.42 -14.31 2.33
N ASN A 149 10.73 -14.20 3.62
CA ASN A 149 11.42 -15.21 4.41
C ASN A 149 10.39 -15.90 5.30
N PRO A 150 9.94 -17.13 4.98
CA PRO A 150 8.83 -17.76 5.69
C PRO A 150 9.11 -18.04 7.17
N GLN A 151 10.38 -18.25 7.53
CA GLN A 151 10.80 -18.63 8.89
C GLN A 151 10.51 -17.55 9.94
N ASP A 152 10.83 -16.30 9.62
CA ASP A 152 10.64 -15.15 10.53
C ASP A 152 9.57 -14.17 10.04
N LYS A 153 8.91 -14.51 8.92
CA LYS A 153 7.87 -13.72 8.25
C LYS A 153 8.39 -12.35 7.80
N SER A 154 9.71 -12.11 7.75
CA SER A 154 10.30 -10.88 7.24
C SER A 154 10.24 -10.83 5.72
N GLY A 155 10.40 -9.65 5.15
CA GLY A 155 10.36 -9.51 3.70
C GLY A 155 10.66 -8.11 3.21
N ILE A 156 10.86 -8.00 1.90
CA ILE A 156 11.11 -6.75 1.19
C ILE A 156 10.27 -6.75 -0.08
N THR A 157 9.56 -5.65 -0.29
CA THR A 157 8.72 -5.43 -1.47
C THR A 157 9.17 -4.14 -2.14
N GLU A 158 9.35 -4.16 -3.46
CA GLU A 158 9.88 -3.03 -4.25
C GLU A 158 8.81 -2.47 -5.20
N ASP A 159 8.79 -1.14 -5.32
CA ASP A 159 7.83 -0.37 -6.12
C ASP A 159 6.38 -0.78 -5.82
N VAL A 160 5.89 -0.32 -4.68
CA VAL A 160 4.63 -0.80 -4.09
C VAL A 160 3.54 0.24 -4.28
N LEU A 161 2.38 -0.21 -4.73
CA LEU A 161 1.08 0.46 -4.63
C LEU A 161 0.27 -0.31 -3.58
N TYR A 162 -0.16 0.35 -2.51
CA TYR A 162 -0.88 -0.31 -1.41
C TYR A 162 -2.18 0.38 -1.07
N ARG A 163 -3.12 -0.40 -0.53
CA ARG A 163 -4.32 0.10 0.15
C ARG A 163 -4.64 -0.69 1.41
N PHE A 164 -5.35 -0.06 2.31
CA PHE A 164 -5.90 -0.64 3.52
C PHE A 164 -7.07 0.21 4.02
N ASN A 165 -7.91 -0.36 4.88
CA ASN A 165 -8.89 0.40 5.63
C ASN A 165 -8.37 0.71 7.03
N THR A 166 -8.59 1.94 7.49
CA THR A 166 -8.35 2.34 8.89
C THR A 166 -9.69 2.45 9.61
N ASN A 167 -9.76 1.95 10.85
CA ASN A 167 -10.97 2.06 11.65
C ASN A 167 -10.86 3.26 12.60
N ARG A 168 -11.62 4.33 12.33
CA ARG A 168 -11.69 5.52 13.17
C ARG A 168 -13.15 5.81 13.50
N ASN A 169 -13.49 5.94 14.80
CA ASN A 169 -14.85 6.25 15.27
C ASN A 169 -15.97 5.37 14.65
N ASN A 170 -15.72 4.05 14.56
CA ASN A 170 -16.63 3.08 13.93
C ASN A 170 -16.88 3.29 12.42
N ALA A 171 -16.10 4.13 11.75
CA ALA A 171 -16.05 4.24 10.29
C ALA A 171 -14.76 3.61 9.75
N ALA A 172 -14.90 2.79 8.71
CA ALA A 172 -13.79 2.31 7.91
C ALA A 172 -13.41 3.41 6.90
N LEU A 173 -12.28 4.07 7.13
CA LEU A 173 -11.75 5.06 6.21
C LEU A 173 -10.76 4.37 5.26
N PRO A 174 -11.02 4.39 3.95
CA PRO A 174 -10.08 3.85 2.98
C PRO A 174 -8.79 4.67 3.00
N ALA A 175 -7.67 4.00 2.81
CA ALA A 175 -6.38 4.64 2.67
C ALA A 175 -5.57 3.94 1.59
N TRP A 176 -4.77 4.71 0.86
CA TRP A 176 -3.83 4.17 -0.10
C TRP A 176 -2.56 4.99 -0.18
N GLY A 177 -1.58 4.41 -0.85
CA GLY A 177 -0.32 5.06 -1.09
C GLY A 177 0.62 4.25 -1.95
N ARG A 178 1.80 4.82 -2.14
CA ARG A 178 2.92 4.26 -2.89
C ARG A 178 4.18 4.32 -2.04
N ALA A 179 5.06 3.36 -2.21
CA ALA A 179 6.41 3.38 -1.66
C ALA A 179 7.40 2.78 -2.65
N SER A 180 8.63 3.31 -2.68
CA SER A 180 9.71 2.68 -3.46
C SER A 180 10.14 1.34 -2.88
N LEU A 181 10.01 1.17 -1.57
CA LEU A 181 10.36 -0.04 -0.84
C LEU A 181 9.51 -0.13 0.43
N ILE A 182 9.03 -1.34 0.73
CA ILE A 182 8.46 -1.72 2.03
C ILE A 182 9.26 -2.91 2.54
N ARG A 183 9.88 -2.77 3.71
CA ARG A 183 10.54 -3.86 4.43
C ARG A 183 9.75 -4.17 5.69
N ARG A 184 9.44 -5.45 5.89
CA ARG A 184 8.91 -6.00 7.13
C ARG A 184 10.04 -6.72 7.85
N PHE A 185 10.25 -6.40 9.12
CA PHE A 185 11.24 -7.06 9.96
C PHE A 185 10.64 -8.26 10.71
N ALA A 186 11.48 -9.15 11.22
CA ALA A 186 11.08 -10.32 11.99
C ALA A 186 10.26 -9.94 13.24
N ASN A 187 10.60 -8.81 13.87
CA ASN A 187 9.89 -8.26 15.03
C ASN A 187 8.57 -7.56 14.68
N LYS A 188 8.06 -7.72 13.45
CA LYS A 188 6.81 -7.12 12.92
C LYS A 188 6.88 -5.63 12.59
N ASP A 189 8.01 -4.97 12.80
CA ASP A 189 8.19 -3.58 12.40
C ASP A 189 8.17 -3.42 10.87
N TYR A 190 7.78 -2.23 10.42
CA TYR A 190 7.85 -1.86 9.01
C TYR A 190 8.75 -0.65 8.79
N PHE A 191 9.51 -0.69 7.69
CA PHE A 191 10.22 0.46 7.13
C PHE A 191 9.75 0.67 5.69
N LEU A 192 9.32 1.89 5.38
CA LEU A 192 8.93 2.30 4.05
C LEU A 192 9.83 3.46 3.58
N ARG A 193 10.19 3.46 2.30
CA ARG A 193 10.98 4.53 1.68
C ARG A 193 10.21 5.23 0.57
N LYS A 194 10.24 6.57 0.55
CA LYS A 194 9.45 7.43 -0.35
C LYS A 194 7.96 7.09 -0.29
N ALA A 195 7.43 6.96 0.93
CA ALA A 195 6.05 6.57 1.19
C ALA A 195 5.09 7.73 0.94
N THR A 196 3.85 7.41 0.55
CA THR A 196 2.76 8.39 0.40
C THR A 196 1.52 7.88 1.12
N TYR A 197 0.68 8.79 1.58
CA TYR A 197 -0.54 8.43 2.28
C TYR A 197 -1.63 9.44 1.98
N THR A 198 -2.80 8.95 1.61
CA THR A 198 -4.03 9.73 1.53
C THR A 198 -5.22 8.82 1.80
N THR A 199 -6.30 9.40 2.32
CA THR A 199 -7.59 8.71 2.45
C THR A 199 -8.52 8.98 1.27
N CYS A 200 -8.12 9.86 0.35
CA CYS A 200 -8.94 10.17 -0.81
C CYS A 200 -8.73 9.22 -1.98
N ALA A 201 -9.69 9.22 -2.90
CA ALA A 201 -9.64 8.41 -4.12
C ALA A 201 -8.31 8.64 -4.85
N PRO A 202 -7.74 7.66 -5.57
CA PRO A 202 -6.50 7.88 -6.32
C PRO A 202 -6.56 9.03 -7.33
N GLN A 203 -7.76 9.28 -7.86
CA GLN A 203 -8.09 10.37 -8.78
C GLN A 203 -8.21 11.73 -8.08
N ASP A 204 -8.54 11.74 -6.79
CA ASP A 204 -8.73 12.96 -6.01
C ASP A 204 -7.39 13.42 -5.43
N LYS A 205 -7.03 14.67 -5.74
CA LYS A 205 -5.79 15.31 -5.28
C LYS A 205 -6.03 16.17 -4.04
N ALA A 206 -7.18 16.10 -3.38
CA ALA A 206 -7.52 16.97 -2.24
C ALA A 206 -6.37 17.12 -1.25
N TRP A 207 -5.72 16.01 -0.88
CA TRP A 207 -4.50 16.04 -0.09
C TRP A 207 -3.70 14.74 -0.18
N ASP A 208 -2.39 14.82 0.10
CA ASP A 208 -1.53 13.68 0.38
C ASP A 208 -0.38 14.05 1.32
N ILE A 209 0.14 13.08 2.06
CA ILE A 209 1.39 13.22 2.81
C ILE A 209 2.45 12.35 2.13
N GLN A 210 3.62 12.93 1.86
CA GLN A 210 4.78 12.22 1.35
C GLN A 210 5.88 12.25 2.39
N ALA A 211 6.52 11.11 2.65
CA ALA A 211 7.64 11.02 3.58
C ALA A 211 8.82 10.31 2.93
N GLU A 212 10.04 10.77 3.18
CA GLU A 212 11.25 10.12 2.68
C GLU A 212 11.43 8.74 3.33
N THR A 213 11.21 8.67 4.63
CA THR A 213 11.19 7.40 5.38
C THR A 213 10.01 7.37 6.33
N LEU A 214 9.40 6.20 6.46
CA LEU A 214 8.37 5.91 7.45
C LEU A 214 8.73 4.62 8.19
N THR A 215 8.79 4.68 9.52
CA THR A 215 8.97 3.50 10.37
C THR A 215 7.73 3.27 11.21
N LEU A 216 7.25 2.03 11.25
CA LEU A 216 6.16 1.60 12.13
C LEU A 216 6.74 0.61 13.13
N ASP A 217 6.75 1.00 14.40
CA ASP A 217 7.16 0.18 15.53
C ASP A 217 5.90 -0.48 16.12
N ASP A 218 5.81 -1.80 15.97
CA ASP A 218 4.64 -2.58 16.40
C ASP A 218 4.55 -2.61 17.93
N ALA A 219 5.67 -2.87 18.60
CA ALA A 219 5.73 -2.99 20.06
C ALA A 219 5.37 -1.68 20.78
N LYS A 220 5.76 -0.53 20.21
CA LYS A 220 5.44 0.80 20.76
C LYS A 220 4.18 1.40 20.17
N ALA A 221 3.47 0.72 19.26
CA ALA A 221 2.33 1.26 18.53
C ALA A 221 2.57 2.70 18.01
N LYS A 222 3.73 2.91 17.37
CA LYS A 222 4.22 4.24 16.99
C LYS A 222 4.70 4.26 15.54
N GLY A 223 4.19 5.21 14.79
CA GLY A 223 4.67 5.59 13.46
C GLY A 223 5.57 6.82 13.53
N VAL A 224 6.63 6.84 12.73
CA VAL A 224 7.52 8.00 12.57
C VAL A 224 7.78 8.21 11.09
N ALA A 225 7.32 9.34 10.56
CA ALA A 225 7.65 9.82 9.22
C ALA A 225 8.75 10.89 9.32
N ARG A 226 9.80 10.76 8.50
CA ARG A 226 10.88 11.76 8.40
C ARG A 226 10.80 12.48 7.06
N ASN A 227 11.09 13.77 7.10
CA ASN A 227 10.99 14.68 5.95
C ASN A 227 9.59 14.56 5.31
N ALA A 228 8.57 14.66 6.15
CA ALA A 228 7.17 14.58 5.77
C ALA A 228 6.71 15.92 5.17
N VAL A 229 6.05 15.86 4.01
CA VAL A 229 5.45 17.01 3.34
C VAL A 229 3.97 16.73 3.18
N LEU A 230 3.12 17.56 3.79
CA LEU A 230 1.69 17.61 3.48
C LEU A 230 1.49 18.46 2.24
N ARG A 231 0.76 17.91 1.28
CA ARG A 231 0.34 18.58 0.05
C ARG A 231 -1.18 18.69 0.03
N ILE A 232 -1.66 19.82 -0.47
CA ILE A 232 -3.05 20.03 -0.88
C ILE A 232 -3.02 20.23 -2.39
N HIS A 233 -3.71 19.39 -3.14
CA HIS A 233 -3.46 19.25 -4.57
C HIS A 233 -1.99 19.00 -4.83
N ASP A 234 -1.37 19.84 -5.66
CA ASP A 234 0.04 19.74 -5.99
C ASP A 234 0.93 20.73 -5.22
N TRP A 235 0.37 21.43 -4.23
CA TRP A 235 1.05 22.47 -3.46
C TRP A 235 1.54 21.93 -2.12
N PRO A 236 2.84 22.00 -1.79
CA PRO A 236 3.34 21.66 -0.47
C PRO A 236 2.94 22.76 0.53
N VAL A 237 2.10 22.42 1.51
CA VAL A 237 1.57 23.40 2.48
C VAL A 237 2.25 23.30 3.84
N PHE A 238 2.81 22.15 4.19
CA PHE A 238 3.50 21.97 5.47
C PHE A 238 4.62 20.93 5.34
N TYR A 239 5.76 21.23 5.96
CA TYR A 239 6.91 20.34 6.06
C TYR A 239 7.24 20.06 7.52
N SER A 240 7.52 18.79 7.82
CA SER A 240 8.06 18.36 9.11
C SER A 240 9.26 17.43 8.92
N PRO A 241 10.43 17.75 9.50
CA PRO A 241 11.57 16.84 9.47
C PRO A 241 11.32 15.56 10.30
N TYR A 242 10.41 15.63 11.28
CA TYR A 242 10.05 14.51 12.16
C TYR A 242 8.57 14.61 12.56
N LEU A 243 7.75 13.70 12.03
CA LEU A 243 6.34 13.57 12.36
C LEU A 243 6.11 12.20 13.02
N SER A 244 5.65 12.22 14.26
CA SER A 244 5.33 11.01 15.03
C SER A 244 3.82 10.89 15.19
N PHE A 245 3.27 9.69 15.03
CA PHE A 245 1.84 9.43 15.16
C PHE A 245 1.57 8.04 15.79
N PRO A 246 0.45 7.87 16.50
CA PRO A 246 0.08 6.55 17.03
C PRO A 246 -0.40 5.62 15.91
N THR A 247 -0.06 4.33 16.00
CA THR A 247 -0.58 3.29 15.10
C THR A 247 -1.68 2.42 15.75
N SER A 248 -1.96 2.64 17.04
CA SER A 248 -3.08 2.05 17.77
C SER A 248 -4.03 3.13 18.28
N LYS A 249 -5.14 2.71 18.92
CA LYS A 249 -6.11 3.61 19.55
C LYS A 249 -5.63 4.20 20.89
N GLU A 250 -4.43 3.84 21.35
CA GLU A 250 -3.89 4.36 22.60
C GLU A 250 -3.59 5.85 22.47
N ARG A 251 -3.95 6.61 23.52
CA ARG A 251 -3.63 8.03 23.61
C ARG A 251 -2.11 8.20 23.69
N LYS A 252 -1.52 8.98 22.79
CA LYS A 252 -0.08 9.30 22.82
C LYS A 252 0.14 10.78 22.63
N SER A 253 1.11 11.31 23.37
CA SER A 253 1.55 12.70 23.25
C SER A 253 2.15 12.96 21.86
N GLY A 254 1.90 14.14 21.32
CA GLY A 254 2.40 14.54 20.01
C GLY A 254 1.82 15.87 19.54
N PHE A 255 2.43 16.42 18.49
CA PHE A 255 1.88 17.57 17.80
C PHE A 255 0.58 17.20 17.09
N LEU A 256 -0.43 18.04 17.27
CA LEU A 256 -1.68 17.99 16.51
C LEU A 256 -1.52 18.77 15.20
N MET A 257 -2.55 18.75 14.37
CA MET A 257 -2.56 19.50 13.11
C MET A 257 -2.35 21.00 13.41
N PRO A 258 -1.42 21.69 12.73
CA PRO A 258 -1.27 23.12 12.90
C PRO A 258 -2.56 23.85 12.53
N LEU A 259 -2.86 24.91 13.25
CA LEU A 259 -3.98 25.80 12.98
C LEU A 259 -3.44 27.03 12.26
N ALA A 260 -4.09 27.49 11.20
CA ALA A 260 -3.71 28.72 10.52
C ALA A 260 -4.96 29.56 10.27
N GLY A 261 -4.84 30.88 10.47
CA GLY A 261 -5.95 31.81 10.32
C GLY A 261 -5.49 33.23 10.02
N TYR A 262 -6.45 34.09 9.72
CA TYR A 262 -6.21 35.52 9.58
C TYR A 262 -7.37 36.29 10.23
N SER A 263 -7.05 37.36 10.94
CA SER A 263 -8.04 38.25 11.53
C SER A 263 -7.61 39.71 11.40
N ASN A 264 -8.58 40.63 11.34
CA ASN A 264 -8.30 42.08 11.30
C ASN A 264 -7.66 42.62 12.59
N VAL A 265 -7.57 41.79 13.62
CA VAL A 265 -7.24 42.18 14.99
C VAL A 265 -5.88 41.62 15.42
N GLY A 266 -5.53 40.41 14.97
CA GLY A 266 -4.24 39.75 15.25
C GLY A 266 -3.40 39.49 14.00
N GLY A 267 -3.87 39.89 12.81
CA GLY A 267 -3.26 39.55 11.53
C GLY A 267 -3.27 38.04 11.27
N PHE A 268 -2.21 37.55 10.61
CA PHE A 268 -1.94 36.12 10.41
C PHE A 268 -1.68 35.40 11.73
N ASP A 269 -2.31 34.25 11.93
CA ASP A 269 -2.20 33.38 13.11
C ASP A 269 -1.70 31.99 12.70
N LEU A 270 -0.70 31.48 13.41
CA LEU A 270 -0.22 30.10 13.31
C LEU A 270 -0.20 29.44 14.70
N GLY A 271 -1.10 28.48 14.91
CA GLY A 271 -1.16 27.64 16.10
C GLY A 271 -0.42 26.30 15.92
N LEU A 272 0.38 25.90 16.91
CA LEU A 272 1.09 24.62 16.94
C LEU A 272 0.70 23.77 18.15
N PRO A 273 -0.54 23.25 18.19
CA PRO A 273 -1.05 22.46 19.31
C PRO A 273 -0.21 21.20 19.58
N TYR A 274 0.12 20.96 20.85
CA TYR A 274 0.80 19.77 21.34
C TYR A 274 -0.05 19.08 22.40
N TYR A 275 -0.54 17.89 22.07
CA TYR A 275 -1.24 17.03 23.01
C TYR A 275 -0.23 16.29 23.90
N TRP A 276 -0.45 16.32 25.20
CA TRP A 276 0.35 15.66 26.22
C TRP A 276 -0.54 14.72 27.03
N ASN A 277 -0.45 13.43 26.72
CA ASN A 277 -1.01 12.38 27.57
C ASN A 277 -0.10 12.19 28.79
N ILE A 278 -0.51 12.71 29.95
CA ILE A 278 0.31 12.66 31.17
C ILE A 278 0.08 11.35 31.92
N ALA A 279 -1.19 10.94 32.05
CA ALA A 279 -1.59 9.66 32.62
C ALA A 279 -2.91 9.17 31.98
N PRO A 280 -3.31 7.89 32.15
CA PRO A 280 -4.53 7.36 31.54
C PRO A 280 -5.82 8.15 31.84
N ASN A 281 -5.84 8.89 32.94
CA ASN A 281 -6.98 9.62 33.46
C ASN A 281 -6.81 11.15 33.46
N TYR A 282 -5.78 11.72 32.84
CA TYR A 282 -5.72 13.16 32.59
C TYR A 282 -4.71 13.51 31.52
N ASP A 283 -5.06 14.53 30.72
CA ASP A 283 -4.24 15.02 29.63
C ASP A 283 -4.26 16.55 29.53
N MET A 284 -3.27 17.08 28.83
CA MET A 284 -3.13 18.51 28.58
C MET A 284 -2.83 18.75 27.11
N THR A 285 -3.48 19.73 26.49
CA THR A 285 -3.08 20.25 25.18
C THR A 285 -2.49 21.63 25.36
N ILE A 286 -1.26 21.86 24.92
CA ILE A 286 -0.60 23.18 24.95
C ILE A 286 -0.65 23.73 23.53
N GLU A 287 -1.15 24.95 23.36
CA GLU A 287 -1.45 25.54 22.05
C GLU A 287 -0.74 26.90 21.92
N PRO A 288 0.55 26.94 21.56
CA PRO A 288 1.20 28.18 21.20
C PRO A 288 0.63 28.71 19.88
N HIS A 289 0.18 29.97 19.90
CA HIS A 289 -0.26 30.73 18.74
C HIS A 289 0.72 31.87 18.46
N LEU A 290 1.14 32.00 17.22
CA LEU A 290 1.91 33.15 16.74
C LEU A 290 1.00 34.05 15.91
N TYR A 291 0.69 35.23 16.44
CA TYR A 291 -0.03 36.29 15.76
C TYR A 291 0.94 37.31 15.19
N SER A 292 0.88 37.57 13.89
CA SER A 292 1.78 38.52 13.20
C SER A 292 1.73 39.95 13.78
N GLU A 293 0.57 40.39 14.29
CA GLU A 293 0.41 41.74 14.85
C GLU A 293 0.43 41.78 16.39
N ARG A 294 0.37 40.62 17.07
CA ARG A 294 0.24 40.54 18.55
C ARG A 294 1.29 39.69 19.24
N GLY A 295 2.18 39.06 18.49
CA GLY A 295 3.22 38.18 19.04
C GLY A 295 2.66 36.82 19.47
N VAL A 296 3.27 36.22 20.48
CA VAL A 296 2.96 34.85 20.90
C VAL A 296 1.90 34.84 22.00
N MET A 297 0.85 34.05 21.82
CA MET A 297 -0.10 33.67 22.86
C MET A 297 0.08 32.19 23.18
N MET A 298 0.02 31.83 24.45
CA MET A 298 0.09 30.43 24.89
C MET A 298 -1.26 30.00 25.42
N GLY A 299 -1.97 29.20 24.62
CA GLY A 299 -3.19 28.50 25.02
C GLY A 299 -2.89 27.18 25.71
N GLY A 300 -3.85 26.69 26.48
CA GLY A 300 -3.77 25.38 27.10
C GLY A 300 -5.14 24.88 27.51
N ASN A 301 -5.40 23.59 27.27
CA ASN A 301 -6.59 22.90 27.75
C ASN A 301 -6.16 21.70 28.61
N PHE A 302 -6.81 21.48 29.74
CA PHE A 302 -6.51 20.38 30.65
C PHE A 302 -7.79 19.59 30.92
N VAL A 303 -7.72 18.26 30.79
CA VAL A 303 -8.87 17.35 30.95
C VAL A 303 -8.53 16.29 31.98
N ILE A 304 -9.45 16.04 32.91
CA ILE A 304 -9.43 15.00 33.94
C ILE A 304 -10.55 14.00 33.64
#